data_AF-A0A672L8S9-F1
#
_entry.id   AF-A0A672L8S9-F1
#
_cell.length_a   1.000
_cell.length_b   1.000
_cell.length_c   1.000
_cell.angle_alpha   90.00
_cell.angle_beta   90.00
_cell.angle_gamma   90.00
#
_symmetry.space_group_name_H-M   'P 1'
#
loop_
_entity.id
_entity.type
_entity.pdbx_description
1 polymer ?
#
loop_
_entity_poly.entity_id
_entity_poly.type
_entity_poly.pdbx_seq_one_letter_code
_entity_poly.pdbx_strand_id
1 'polypeptide(L)'
;MLSPEQVSFIGLVFETYVMEHHKNDILQIFQEASEDAHYPVVVNAMTLFEDNMEVGECFNAFPSQVLPIFDTCSLASASTHDSKMNIFA
;
A
#
# COMPACT_ATOMS: atom_id res chain seq x y z
N MET A 1 -5.31 -6.40 -20.21
CA MET A 1 -5.18 -7.07 -18.89
C MET A 1 -3.75 -6.89 -18.47
N LEU A 2 -3.52 -6.65 -17.18
CA LEU A 2 -2.16 -6.48 -16.63
C LEU A 2 -1.40 -7.81 -16.68
N SER A 3 -0.11 -7.76 -16.96
CA SER A 3 0.77 -8.93 -16.82
C SER A 3 1.06 -9.20 -15.33
N PRO A 4 1.42 -10.44 -14.95
CA PRO A 4 1.83 -10.73 -13.58
C PRO A 4 3.00 -9.88 -13.08
N GLU A 5 3.92 -9.51 -13.97
CA GLU A 5 5.04 -8.62 -13.67
C GLU A 5 4.55 -7.20 -13.36
N GLN A 6 3.61 -6.67 -14.14
CA GLN A 6 2.99 -5.38 -13.88
C GLN A 6 2.23 -5.39 -12.56
N VAL A 7 1.53 -6.48 -12.23
CA VAL A 7 0.82 -6.61 -10.95
C VAL A 7 1.81 -6.52 -9.77
N SER A 8 2.91 -7.28 -9.83
CA SER A 8 3.95 -7.24 -8.79
C SER A 8 4.63 -5.86 -8.70
N PHE A 9 4.91 -5.23 -9.84
CA PHE A 9 5.52 -3.90 -9.90
C PHE A 9 4.63 -2.83 -9.28
N ILE A 10 3.35 -2.79 -9.68
CA ILE A 10 2.35 -1.85 -9.15
C ILE A 10 2.21 -2.01 -7.63
N GLY A 11 2.17 -3.26 -7.15
CA GLY A 11 2.11 -3.55 -5.72
C GLY A 11 3.32 -3.00 -4.97
N LEU A 12 4.53 -3.26 -5.46
CA LEU A 12 5.78 -2.80 -4.83
C LEU A 12 5.90 -1.27 -4.77
N VAL A 13 5.57 -0.59 -5.88
CA VAL A 13 5.59 0.88 -5.94
C VAL A 13 4.59 1.47 -4.95
N PHE A 14 3.38 0.93 -4.90
CA PHE A 14 2.36 1.38 -3.96
C PHE A 14 2.77 1.13 -2.50
N GLU A 15 3.34 -0.04 -2.19
CA GLU A 15 3.85 -0.35 -0.84
C GLU A 15 4.89 0.66 -0.39
N THR A 16 5.85 0.94 -1.27
CA THR A 16 6.96 1.87 -1.00
C THR A 16 6.41 3.28 -0.75
N TYR A 17 5.51 3.74 -1.62
CA TYR A 17 4.85 5.04 -1.47
C TYR A 17 4.10 5.16 -0.14
N VAL A 18 3.31 4.15 0.22
CA VAL A 18 2.54 4.14 1.48
C VAL A 18 3.47 4.15 2.69
N MET A 19 4.59 3.41 2.65
CA MET A 19 5.59 3.41 3.72
C MET A 19 6.35 4.74 3.84
N GLU A 20 6.56 5.48 2.76
CA GLU A 20 7.26 6.76 2.81
C GLU A 20 6.33 7.89 3.29
N HIS A 21 5.07 7.89 2.85
CA HIS A 21 4.14 8.99 3.10
C HIS A 21 3.19 8.77 4.28
N HIS A 22 2.81 7.53 4.59
CA HIS A 22 1.75 7.21 5.55
C HIS A 22 2.22 6.34 6.73
N LYS A 23 3.53 6.11 6.88
CA LYS A 23 4.07 5.28 7.97
C LYS A 23 3.65 5.76 9.36
N ASN A 24 3.62 7.06 9.61
CA ASN A 24 3.21 7.57 10.92
C ASN A 24 1.70 7.38 11.18
N ASP A 25 0.87 7.58 10.14
CA ASP A 25 -0.57 7.33 10.22
C ASP A 25 -0.84 5.85 10.51
N ILE A 26 -0.14 4.95 9.81
CA ILE A 26 -0.20 3.50 10.03
C ILE A 26 0.24 3.14 11.45
N LEU A 27 1.35 3.69 11.95
CA LEU A 27 1.82 3.43 13.31
C LEU A 27 0.84 3.95 14.38
N GLN A 28 0.16 5.07 14.14
CA GLN A 28 -0.85 5.60 15.05
C GLN A 28 -2.10 4.69 15.09
N ILE A 29 -2.53 4.18 13.93
CA ILE A 29 -3.61 3.19 13.81
C ILE A 29 -3.34 1.95 14.69
N PHE A 30 -2.10 1.45 14.68
CA PHE A 30 -1.71 0.31 15.52
C PHE A 30 -1.69 0.61 17.02
N GLN A 31 -1.41 1.85 17.43
CA GLN A 31 -1.38 2.24 18.84
C GLN A 31 -2.77 2.49 19.42
N GLU A 32 -3.74 2.87 18.58
CA GLU A 32 -5.13 3.14 18.96
C GLU A 32 -6.06 1.92 18.74
N ALA A 33 -5.50 0.74 18.44
CA ALA A 33 -6.23 -0.47 18.03
C ALA A 33 -7.21 -0.98 19.11
N SER A 34 -8.40 -0.39 19.13
CA SER A 34 -9.63 -1.09 19.49
C SER A 34 -9.99 -2.03 18.34
N GLU A 35 -10.32 -3.28 18.66
CA GLU A 35 -10.53 -4.40 17.72
C GLU A 35 -11.63 -4.15 16.66
N ASP A 36 -12.42 -3.07 16.79
CA ASP A 36 -13.56 -2.72 15.92
C ASP A 36 -13.37 -1.42 15.11
N ALA A 37 -12.20 -0.76 15.17
CA ALA A 37 -11.98 0.49 14.45
C ALA A 37 -11.47 0.26 13.02
N HIS A 38 -12.26 0.67 12.02
CA HIS A 38 -11.82 0.78 10.63
C HIS A 38 -11.00 2.05 10.44
N TYR A 39 -9.73 1.90 10.06
CA TYR A 39 -8.85 3.03 9.81
C TYR A 39 -8.56 3.17 8.31
N PRO A 40 -9.28 4.05 7.58
CA PRO A 40 -9.01 4.27 6.17
C PRO A 40 -7.69 5.04 5.99
N VAL A 41 -6.82 4.55 5.12
CA VAL A 41 -5.64 5.29 4.65
C VAL A 41 -6.04 6.02 3.37
N VAL A 42 -5.95 7.36 3.39
CA VAL A 42 -6.24 8.19 2.22
C VAL A 42 -4.93 8.47 1.49
N VAL A 43 -4.78 7.88 0.31
CA VAL A 43 -3.62 8.10 -0.57
C VAL A 43 -3.96 9.14 -1.62
N ASN A 44 -3.04 10.08 -1.84
CA ASN A 44 -3.14 11.01 -2.96
C ASN A 44 -2.62 10.34 -4.25
N ALA A 45 -3.55 10.04 -5.17
CA ALA A 45 -3.23 9.42 -6.44
C ALA A 45 -2.32 10.29 -7.32
N MET A 46 -2.43 11.61 -7.27
CA MET A 46 -1.60 12.51 -8.09
C MET A 46 -0.14 12.38 -7.73
N THR A 47 0.20 12.39 -6.44
CA THR A 47 1.58 12.24 -5.98
C THR A 47 2.13 10.85 -6.25
N LEU A 48 1.31 9.80 -6.11
CA LEU A 48 1.70 8.44 -6.49
C LEU A 48 2.03 8.33 -7.99
N PHE A 49 1.25 8.97 -8.84
CA PHE A 49 1.47 8.94 -10.30
C PHE A 49 2.63 9.84 -10.74
N GLU A 50 2.92 10.91 -9.99
CA GLU A 50 4.11 11.73 -10.18
C GLU A 50 5.38 10.95 -9.81
N ASP A 51 5.36 10.18 -8.72
CA ASP A 51 6.47 9.32 -8.31
C ASP A 51 6.67 8.14 -9.27
N ASN A 52 5.58 7.61 -9.83
CA ASN A 52 5.64 6.55 -10.82
C ASN A 52 4.57 6.68 -11.91
N MET A 53 5.01 7.23 -13.05
CA MET A 53 4.14 7.47 -14.20
C MET A 53 3.56 6.18 -14.79
N GLU A 54 4.30 5.07 -14.76
CA GLU A 54 3.83 3.77 -15.29
C GLU A 54 2.65 3.22 -14.47
N VAL A 55 2.65 3.41 -13.15
CA VAL A 55 1.49 3.08 -12.30
C VAL A 55 0.28 3.94 -12.68
N GLY A 56 0.48 5.23 -12.95
CA GLY A 56 -0.59 6.13 -13.42
C GLY A 56 -1.17 5.71 -14.78
N GLU A 57 -0.31 5.29 -15.72
CA GLU A 57 -0.74 4.77 -17.02
C GLU A 57 -1.52 3.46 -16.87
N CYS A 58 -1.04 2.53 -16.04
CA CYS A 58 -1.72 1.27 -15.75
C CYS A 58 -3.08 1.50 -15.09
N PHE A 59 -3.16 2.44 -14.15
CA PHE A 59 -4.41 2.81 -13.48
C PHE A 59 -5.42 3.41 -14.45
N ASN A 60 -4.98 4.33 -15.33
CA ASN A 60 -5.86 4.93 -16.34
C ASN A 60 -6.37 3.90 -17.36
N ALA A 61 -5.56 2.90 -17.71
CA ALA A 61 -5.94 1.86 -18.66
C ALA A 61 -6.78 0.73 -18.05
N PHE A 62 -6.52 0.34 -16.80
CA PHE A 62 -7.13 -0.82 -16.14
C PHE A 62 -7.50 -0.56 -14.66
N PRO A 63 -8.35 0.44 -14.35
CA PRO A 63 -8.61 0.84 -12.98
C PRO A 63 -9.19 -0.30 -12.12
N SER A 64 -10.07 -1.13 -12.68
CA SER A 64 -10.66 -2.28 -11.98
C SER A 64 -9.68 -3.42 -11.69
N GLN A 65 -8.52 -3.46 -12.34
CA GLN A 65 -7.46 -4.44 -12.06
C GLN A 65 -6.40 -3.87 -11.12
N VAL A 66 -6.20 -2.55 -11.12
CA VAL A 66 -5.23 -1.87 -10.25
C VAL A 66 -5.77 -1.68 -8.84
N LEU A 67 -7.03 -1.29 -8.67
CA LEU A 67 -7.63 -1.05 -7.36
C LEU A 67 -7.50 -2.25 -6.39
N PRO A 68 -7.77 -3.50 -6.80
CA PRO A 68 -7.59 -4.65 -5.91
C PRO A 68 -6.13 -4.87 -5.47
N ILE A 69 -5.14 -4.46 -6.27
CA ILE A 69 -3.72 -4.58 -5.92
C ILE A 69 -3.42 -3.64 -4.74
N PHE A 70 -3.93 -2.41 -4.79
CA PHE A 70 -3.78 -1.44 -3.71
C PHE A 70 -4.43 -1.93 -2.41
N ASP A 71 -5.64 -2.49 -2.48
CA ASP A 71 -6.35 -3.04 -1.31
C ASP A 71 -5.57 -4.17 -0.62
N THR A 72 -4.93 -5.05 -1.40
CA THR A 72 -4.15 -6.18 -0.85
C THR A 72 -2.83 -5.76 -0.20
N CYS A 73 -2.23 -4.66 -0.67
CA CYS A 73 -0.92 -4.20 -0.23
C CYS A 73 -0.97 -3.50 1.15
N SER A 74 -2.05 -2.76 1.43
CA SER A 74 -2.28 -2.12 2.74
C SER A 74 -2.46 -3.12 3.88
N LEU A 75 -3.00 -4.31 3.61
CA LEU A 75 -3.14 -5.38 4.60
C LEU A 75 -1.82 -6.11 4.90
N ALA A 76 -0.96 -6.27 3.89
CA ALA A 76 0.32 -6.96 4.03
C ALA A 76 1.36 -6.12 4.80
N SER A 77 1.43 -4.82 4.54
CA SER A 77 2.31 -3.88 5.26
C SER A 77 1.91 -3.71 6.73
N ALA A 78 0.61 -3.80 7.02
CA ALA A 78 0.06 -3.86 8.38
C ALA A 78 0.47 -5.15 9.13
N SER A 79 0.46 -6.31 8.47
CA SER A 79 0.77 -7.60 9.10
C SER A 79 2.27 -8.00 9.07
N THR A 80 3.07 -7.39 8.19
CA THR A 80 4.51 -7.73 8.04
C THR A 80 5.40 -7.02 9.06
N HIS A 81 4.93 -5.97 9.75
CA HIS A 81 5.72 -5.30 10.78
C HIS A 81 5.85 -6.10 12.10
N ASP A 82 4.97 -7.08 12.35
CA ASP A 82 5.06 -7.96 13.52
C ASP A 82 6.08 -9.11 13.37
N SER A 83 6.53 -9.43 12.15
CA SER A 83 7.39 -10.61 11.92
C SER A 83 8.88 -10.31 11.79
N LYS A 84 9.31 -9.03 11.78
CA LYS A 84 10.73 -8.65 11.67
C LYS A 84 11.33 -8.05 12.95
N MET A 85 10.55 -7.86 14.01
CA MET A 85 11.02 -7.33 15.29
C MET A 85 10.98 -8.38 16.41
N ASN A 86 11.44 -9.61 16.12
CA ASN A 86 11.68 -10.63 17.15
C ASN A 86 12.78 -11.64 16.75
N ILE A 87 13.90 -11.13 16.22
CA ILE A 87 15.19 -11.83 16.29
C ILE A 87 16.08 -10.92 17.14
N PHE A 88 16.58 -11.46 18.26
CA PHE A 88 17.32 -10.81 19.36
C PHE A 88 16.49 -10.22 20.51
N ALA A 89 15.92 -11.11 21.33
CA ALA A 89 16.13 -11.12 22.79
C ALA A 89 15.80 -12.51 23.34
#